data_AF-A0A7X7UJS2-F1
#
_entry.id   AF-A0A7X7UJS2-F1
#
_cell.length_a   1.000
_cell.length_b   1.000
_cell.length_c   1.000
_cell.angle_alpha   90.00
_cell.angle_beta   90.00
_cell.angle_gamma   90.00
#
_symmetry.space_group_name_H-M   'P 1'
#
loop_
_entity.id
_entity.type
_entity.pdbx_description
1 polymer ?
#
loop_
_entity_poly.entity_id
_entity_poly.type
_entity_poly.pdbx_seq_one_letter_code
_entity_poly.pdbx_strand_id
1 'polypeptide(L)'
;MDVSEKFESWAIVELFGHNRIAGKCSEQNVAGTNMLRIDVPETEKNPAFTRLLGHAAIYAINPVTEEVATHWAKMLHCAPINAWDVREFMEKNKLSLNQPSDDGDSFGDPDTD
;
A
#
# COMPACT_ATOMS: atom_id res chain seq x y z
N MET A 1 28.26 21.48 14.14
CA MET A 1 27.52 20.54 13.28
C MET A 1 26.07 20.92 13.41
N ASP A 2 25.48 21.52 12.37
CA ASP A 2 24.05 21.81 12.38
C ASP A 2 23.30 20.47 12.37
N VAL A 3 22.60 20.20 13.46
CA VAL A 3 21.64 19.10 13.52
C VAL A 3 20.42 19.61 12.76
N SER A 4 20.39 19.36 11.46
CA SER A 4 19.16 19.55 10.68
C SER A 4 18.10 18.64 11.28
N GLU A 5 17.06 19.22 11.86
CA GLU A 5 15.91 18.45 12.33
C GLU A 5 15.30 17.72 11.13
N LYS A 6 15.07 16.41 11.28
CA LYS A 6 14.40 15.61 10.25
C LYS A 6 12.94 16.04 10.21
N PHE A 7 12.42 16.30 9.02
CA PHE A 7 11.01 16.64 8.86
C PHE A 7 10.13 15.47 9.34
N GLU A 8 9.26 15.75 10.31
CA GLU A 8 8.24 14.85 10.83
C GLU A 8 6.99 15.66 11.20
N SER A 9 5.85 15.35 10.57
CA SER A 9 4.61 16.08 10.85
C SER A 9 3.38 15.30 10.39
N TRP A 10 2.25 15.46 11.07
CA TRP A 10 0.97 15.02 10.54
C TRP A 10 0.52 15.98 9.45
N ALA A 11 0.09 15.48 8.31
CA ALA A 11 -0.29 16.34 7.19
C ALA A 11 -1.37 15.72 6.30
N ILE A 12 -2.04 16.60 5.55
CA ILE A 12 -2.82 16.25 4.37
C ILE A 12 -1.98 16.61 3.16
N VAL A 13 -1.67 15.62 2.32
CA VAL A 13 -0.81 15.76 1.15
C VAL A 13 -1.66 15.68 -0.11
N GLU A 14 -1.51 16.69 -0.97
CA GLU A 14 -2.17 16.78 -2.27
C GLU A 14 -1.26 16.23 -3.35
N LEU A 15 -1.77 15.28 -4.13
CA LEU A 15 -1.05 14.55 -5.16
C LEU A 15 -1.64 14.92 -6.53
N PHE A 16 -0.76 15.35 -7.43
CA PHE A 16 -1.11 15.71 -8.80
C PHE A 16 -2.37 16.60 -8.92
N GLY A 17 -2.62 17.48 -7.94
CA GLY A 17 -3.73 18.46 -7.91
C GLY A 17 -5.14 17.91 -7.68
N HIS A 18 -5.36 16.59 -7.62
CA HIS A 18 -6.71 16.01 -7.55
C HIS A 18 -6.86 14.96 -6.44
N ASN A 19 -5.78 14.23 -6.15
CA ASN A 19 -5.78 13.17 -5.15
C ASN A 19 -5.26 13.70 -3.82
N ARG A 20 -5.76 13.14 -2.72
CA ARG A 20 -5.31 13.50 -1.37
C ARG A 20 -5.04 12.25 -0.55
N ILE A 21 -4.07 12.36 0.34
CA ILE A 21 -3.72 11.34 1.34
C ILE A 21 -3.41 12.05 2.65
N ALA A 22 -3.82 11.45 3.77
CA ALA A 22 -3.57 12.01 5.10
C ALA A 22 -2.85 10.99 5.97
N GLY A 23 -1.86 11.43 6.73
CA GLY A 23 -1.06 10.55 7.57
C GLY A 23 0.14 11.26 8.17
N LYS A 24 0.92 10.49 8.93
CA LYS A 24 2.16 10.97 9.52
C LYS A 24 3.25 10.98 8.46
N CYS A 25 3.78 12.15 8.18
CA CYS A 25 4.75 12.40 7.12
C CYS A 25 6.17 12.46 7.69
N SER A 26 7.12 11.84 7.01
CA SER A 26 8.55 11.92 7.30
C SER A 26 9.39 11.79 6.04
N GLU A 27 10.64 12.23 6.09
CA GLU A 27 11.61 11.98 5.01
C GLU A 27 12.23 10.59 5.11
N GLN A 28 12.34 9.89 3.98
CA GLN A 28 13.00 8.59 3.89
C GLN A 28 13.79 8.46 2.59
N ASN A 29 15.08 8.12 2.67
CA ASN A 29 15.87 7.75 1.50
C ASN A 29 15.56 6.30 1.07
N VAL A 30 15.22 6.11 -0.20
CA VAL A 30 14.98 4.79 -0.79
C VAL A 30 15.65 4.74 -2.17
N ALA A 31 16.49 3.72 -2.39
CA ALA A 31 17.23 3.53 -3.64
C ALA A 31 17.98 4.79 -4.12
N GLY A 32 18.58 5.53 -3.20
CA GLY A 32 19.36 6.75 -3.50
C GLY A 32 18.51 8.01 -3.72
N THR A 33 17.19 7.93 -3.63
CA THR A 33 16.27 9.08 -3.79
C THR A 33 15.58 9.40 -2.48
N ASN A 34 15.45 10.69 -2.13
CA ASN A 34 14.64 11.10 -0.98
C ASN A 34 13.15 11.06 -1.34
N MET A 35 12.36 10.40 -0.52
CA MET A 35 10.93 10.19 -0.69
C MET A 35 10.19 10.74 0.53
N LEU A 36 9.01 11.30 0.32
CA LEU A 36 8.08 11.56 1.41
C LEU A 36 7.42 10.24 1.79
N ARG A 37 7.69 9.75 2.99
CA ARG A 37 6.97 8.64 3.60
C ARG A 37 5.74 9.18 4.29
N ILE A 38 4.58 8.60 3.97
CA ILE A 38 3.32 8.87 4.65
C ILE A 38 2.82 7.57 5.26
N ASP A 39 2.78 7.53 6.59
CA ASP A 39 2.12 6.46 7.35
C ASP A 39 0.65 6.84 7.55
N VAL A 40 -0.23 6.17 6.81
CA VAL A 40 -1.68 6.35 6.90
C VAL A 40 -2.20 5.50 8.06
N PRO A 41 -2.91 6.09 9.03
CA PRO A 41 -3.44 5.34 10.16
C PRO A 41 -4.52 4.35 9.71
N GLU A 42 -4.75 3.34 10.54
CA GLU A 42 -5.86 2.41 10.34
C GLU A 42 -7.20 3.15 10.35
N THR A 43 -8.10 2.71 9.49
CA THR A 43 -9.47 3.21 9.38
C THR A 43 -10.44 2.05 9.42
N GLU A 44 -11.73 2.34 9.56
CA GLU A 44 -12.78 1.30 9.53
C GLU A 44 -12.83 0.50 8.23
N LYS A 45 -12.28 1.04 7.13
CA LYS A 45 -12.31 0.39 5.81
C LYS A 45 -10.99 -0.27 5.42
N ASN A 46 -9.86 0.28 5.87
CA ASN A 46 -8.53 -0.13 5.45
C ASN A 46 -7.58 -0.23 6.65
N PRO A 47 -6.74 -1.28 6.73
CA PRO A 47 -5.67 -1.35 7.72
C PRO A 47 -4.68 -0.21 7.50
N ALA A 48 -3.88 0.09 8.54
CA ALA A 48 -2.79 1.05 8.42
C ALA A 48 -1.83 0.63 7.30
N PHE A 49 -1.32 1.61 6.54
CA PHE A 49 -0.37 1.34 5.47
C PHE A 49 0.55 2.53 5.24
N THR A 50 1.68 2.27 4.59
CA THR A 50 2.67 3.30 4.24
C THR A 50 2.66 3.55 2.74
N ARG A 51 2.79 4.82 2.35
CA ARG A 51 3.05 5.21 0.97
C ARG A 51 4.32 6.05 0.88
N LEU A 52 5.19 5.69 -0.05
CA LEU A 52 6.39 6.45 -0.39
C LEU A 52 6.13 7.24 -1.67
N LEU A 53 6.33 8.55 -1.62
CA LEU A 53 6.04 9.46 -2.73
C LEU A 53 7.29 10.23 -3.13
N GLY A 54 7.57 10.26 -4.42
CA GLY A 54 8.59 11.15 -4.96
C GLY A 54 8.08 12.60 -4.94
N HIS A 55 8.99 13.55 -4.76
CA HIS A 55 8.66 14.98 -4.69
C HIS A 55 7.84 15.49 -5.89
N ALA A 56 8.06 14.95 -7.09
CA ALA A 56 7.36 15.35 -8.30
C ALA A 56 5.86 15.01 -8.31
N ALA A 57 5.41 14.11 -7.42
CA ALA A 57 4.00 13.77 -7.28
C ALA A 57 3.24 14.71 -6.34
N ILE A 58 3.96 15.51 -5.54
CA ILE A 58 3.40 16.29 -4.45
C ILE A 58 3.12 17.70 -4.95
N TYR A 59 1.86 18.10 -4.88
CA TYR A 59 1.43 19.47 -5.17
C TYR A 59 1.54 20.35 -3.93
N ALA A 60 1.05 19.87 -2.79
CA ALA A 60 1.11 20.58 -1.52
C ALA A 60 1.18 19.61 -0.34
N ILE A 61 1.85 20.05 0.74
CA ILE A 61 1.84 19.40 2.05
C ILE A 61 1.19 20.39 3.00
N ASN A 62 0.09 20.00 3.63
CA ASN A 62 -0.63 20.83 4.59
C ASN A 62 -0.47 20.22 6.00
N PRO A 63 0.52 20.66 6.80
CA PRO A 63 0.67 20.22 8.17
C PRO A 63 -0.58 20.52 9.00
N VAL A 64 -1.04 19.52 9.76
CA VAL A 64 -2.23 19.58 10.61
C VAL A 64 -1.97 18.80 11.90
N THR A 65 -2.91 18.82 12.83
CA THR A 65 -2.85 17.95 14.01
C THR A 65 -3.10 16.48 13.61
N GLU A 66 -2.64 15.56 14.45
CA GLU A 66 -2.92 14.12 14.34
C GLU A 66 -4.41 13.82 14.20
N GLU A 67 -5.23 14.53 14.99
CA GLU A 67 -6.67 14.35 15.07
C GLU A 67 -7.35 14.72 13.74
N VAL A 68 -6.91 15.82 13.11
CA VAL A 68 -7.39 16.25 11.79
C VAL A 68 -6.93 15.29 10.70
N ALA A 69 -5.65 14.87 10.70
CA ALA A 69 -5.13 13.94 9.71
C ALA A 69 -5.85 12.57 9.78
N THR A 70 -6.08 12.06 10.99
CA THR A 70 -6.78 10.80 11.23
C THR A 70 -8.24 10.88 10.78
N HIS A 71 -8.93 11.99 11.07
CA HIS A 71 -10.28 12.21 10.58
C HIS A 71 -10.34 12.21 9.04
N TRP A 72 -9.40 12.90 8.39
CA TRP A 72 -9.33 12.95 6.93
C TRP A 72 -8.95 11.62 6.29
N ALA A 73 -8.06 10.84 6.91
CA ALA A 73 -7.70 9.50 6.42
C ALA A 73 -8.95 8.60 6.29
N LYS A 74 -9.89 8.69 7.25
CA LYS A 74 -11.18 7.97 7.20
C LYS A 74 -12.03 8.41 6.02
N MET A 75 -12.11 9.72 5.73
CA MET A 75 -12.95 10.26 4.65
C MET A 75 -12.39 10.01 3.24
N LEU A 76 -11.07 10.07 3.09
CA LEU A 76 -10.42 9.95 1.77
C LEU A 76 -10.48 8.53 1.20
N HIS A 77 -10.75 7.52 2.04
CA HIS A 77 -10.85 6.11 1.65
C HIS A 77 -9.66 5.61 0.82
N CYS A 78 -8.47 6.19 1.04
CA CYS A 78 -7.27 5.77 0.36
C CYS A 78 -6.89 4.36 0.79
N ALA A 79 -6.55 3.50 -0.17
CA ALA A 79 -6.09 2.14 0.04
C ALA A 79 -4.75 1.92 -0.66
N PRO A 80 -3.91 0.97 -0.20
CA PRO A 80 -2.64 0.65 -0.85
C PRO A 80 -2.82 -0.01 -2.22
N ILE A 81 -3.90 -0.77 -2.39
CA ILE A 81 -4.30 -1.48 -3.60
C ILE A 81 -5.81 -1.28 -3.83
N ASN A 82 -6.28 -1.37 -5.07
CA ASN A 82 -7.69 -1.20 -5.36
C ASN A 82 -8.45 -2.52 -5.15
N ALA A 83 -9.75 -2.43 -4.85
CA ALA A 83 -10.60 -3.61 -4.66
C ALA A 83 -10.65 -4.54 -5.89
N TRP A 84 -10.45 -3.99 -7.09
CA TRP A 84 -10.39 -4.77 -8.34
C TRP A 84 -9.16 -5.70 -8.36
N ASP A 85 -8.00 -5.19 -7.95
CA ASP A 85 -6.74 -5.95 -7.86
C ASP A 85 -6.89 -7.11 -6.85
N VAL A 86 -7.57 -6.84 -5.72
CA VAL A 86 -7.87 -7.85 -4.69
C VAL A 86 -8.80 -8.94 -5.24
N ARG A 87 -9.85 -8.56 -5.97
CA ARG A 87 -10.80 -9.53 -6.54
C ARG A 87 -10.11 -10.44 -7.56
N GLU A 88 -9.34 -9.88 -8.47
CA GLU A 88 -8.60 -10.67 -9.47
C GLU A 88 -7.63 -11.65 -8.80
N PHE A 89 -6.91 -11.20 -7.76
CA PHE A 89 -6.04 -12.07 -6.97
C PHE A 89 -6.81 -13.22 -6.32
N MET A 90 -7.96 -12.93 -5.68
CA MET A 90 -8.79 -13.96 -5.05
C MET A 90 -9.37 -14.95 -6.07
N GLU A 91 -9.80 -14.50 -7.24
CA GLU A 91 -10.35 -15.37 -8.29
C GLU A 91 -9.29 -16.34 -8.83
N LYS A 92 -8.09 -15.83 -9.14
CA LYS A 92 -6.96 -16.67 -9.58
C LYS A 92 -6.57 -17.71 -8.54
N ASN A 93 -6.54 -17.33 -7.26
CA ASN A 93 -6.20 -18.25 -6.17
C ASN A 93 -7.30 -19.29 -5.89
N LYS A 94 -8.59 -18.92 -6.04
CA LYS A 94 -9.69 -19.89 -5.95
C LYS A 94 -9.63 -20.93 -7.08
N LEU A 95 -9.24 -20.49 -8.29
CA LEU A 95 -9.05 -21.38 -9.43
C LEU A 95 -7.87 -22.34 -9.24
N SER A 96 -6.74 -21.88 -8.67
CA SER A 96 -5.57 -22.75 -8.42
C SER A 96 -5.78 -23.77 -7.31
N LEU A 97 -6.66 -23.50 -6.34
CA LEU A 97 -7.01 -24.44 -5.26
C LEU A 97 -7.97 -25.57 -5.72
N ASN A 98 -8.67 -25.38 -6.85
CA ASN A 98 -9.63 -26.33 -7.39
C ASN A 98 -9.06 -27.21 -8.52
N GLN A 99 -7.76 -27.11 -8.82
CA GLN A 99 -7.12 -28.03 -9.75
C GLN A 99 -6.86 -29.37 -9.05
N PRO A 100 -7.35 -30.51 -9.57
CA PRO A 100 -6.98 -31.80 -9.02
C PRO A 100 -5.45 -31.95 -9.10
N SER A 101 -4.82 -32.46 -8.03
CA SER A 101 -3.43 -32.86 -8.09
C SER A 101 -3.27 -33.86 -9.23
N ASP A 102 -2.41 -33.53 -10.19
CA ASP A 102 -1.95 -34.50 -11.19
C ASP A 102 -0.95 -35.42 -10.48
N ASP A 103 -1.48 -36.29 -9.61
CA ASP A 103 -0.74 -37.39 -9.02
C ASP A 103 -0.56 -38.45 -10.11
N GLY A 104 0.41 -38.18 -10.98
CA GLY A 104 0.83 -39.07 -12.05
C GLY A 104 1.51 -40.33 -11.52
N ASP A 105 0.74 -41.23 -10.89
CA ASP A 105 1.16 -42.59 -10.61
C ASP A 105 0.86 -43.48 -11.84
N SER A 106 1.68 -43.34 -12.89
CA SER A 106 1.81 -44.38 -13.90
C SER A 106 2.74 -45.48 -13.37
N PHE A 107 2.20 -46.33 -12.49
CA PHE A 107 2.77 -47.65 -12.30
C PHE A 107 2.32 -48.51 -13.47
N GLY A 108 3.20 -48.65 -14.46
CA GLY A 108 2.99 -49.52 -15.61
C GLY A 108 2.70 -50.95 -15.14
N ASP A 109 1.64 -51.53 -15.69
CA ASP A 109 1.23 -52.92 -15.47
C ASP A 109 2.24 -53.83 -16.19
N PRO A 110 3.13 -54.55 -15.48
CA PRO A 110 3.98 -55.53 -16.10
C PRO A 110 3.28 -56.87 -15.92
N ASP A 111 2.44 -57.26 -16.88
CA ASP A 111 2.26 -58.66 -17.29
C ASP A 111 1.11 -58.74 -18.31
N THR A 112 1.51 -58.77 -19.59
CA THR A 112 0.67 -59.31 -20.67
C THR A 112 1.20 -60.71 -20.96
N ASP A 113 0.37 -61.72 -20.70
CA ASP A 113 0.58 -63.13 -21.10
C ASP A 113 -0.03 -63.39 -22.48
#